data_AF-A0A0Q8D3Q9-F1
#
_entry.id   AF-A0A0Q8D3Q9-F1
#
_cell.length_a   1.000
_cell.length_b   1.000
_cell.length_c   1.000
_cell.angle_alpha   90.00
_cell.angle_beta   90.00
_cell.angle_gamma   90.00
#
_symmetry.space_group_name_H-M   'P 1'
#
loop_
_entity.id
_entity.type
_entity.pdbx_description
1 polymer ?
#
loop_
_entity_poly.entity_id
_entity_poly.type
_entity_poly.pdbx_seq_one_letter_code
_entity_poly.pdbx_strand_id
1 'polypeptide(L)'
;MLLIALAVAALAAAVLVARSREARASVAAVAGAQASPTDARQAALLATPQARAYRDRQHFRDQAQRYFRDAAALSAAERMRQAQALEQDVDAYERAGELSAGETMLLRVALIQATVPDQAEQMRQVEAMATRYRAIADQRNAQWLAQQRNDPRFQSYKQREAQVVAEVAALSKIPGGLTRDEYLRQRLQTERERAYR
;
A
#
# COMPACT_ATOMS: atom_id res chain seq x y z
N MET A 1 -30.87 -24.47 77.13
CA MET A 1 -30.20 -25.40 76.19
C MET A 1 -30.50 -25.00 74.74
N LEU A 2 -30.17 -23.76 74.32
CA LEU A 2 -30.43 -23.30 72.94
C LEU A 2 -29.47 -22.19 72.48
N LEU A 3 -28.30 -22.08 73.13
CA LEU A 3 -27.29 -21.04 72.84
C LEU A 3 -25.91 -21.61 72.46
N ILE A 4 -25.74 -22.94 72.42
CA ILE A 4 -24.48 -23.60 72.04
C ILE A 4 -24.52 -24.11 70.58
N ALA A 5 -25.69 -24.26 69.97
CA ALA A 5 -25.83 -24.77 68.61
C ALA A 5 -25.58 -23.72 67.50
N LEU A 6 -25.64 -22.41 67.80
CA LEU A 6 -25.46 -21.36 66.78
C LEU A 6 -24.00 -21.00 66.50
N ALA A 7 -23.08 -21.26 67.43
CA ALA A 7 -21.67 -20.90 67.28
C ALA A 7 -20.88 -21.89 66.39
N VAL A 8 -21.30 -23.15 66.32
CA VAL A 8 -20.64 -24.18 65.49
C VAL A 8 -21.02 -24.04 64.00
N ALA A 9 -22.25 -23.61 63.71
CA ALA A 9 -22.71 -23.37 62.34
C ALA A 9 -22.01 -22.15 61.67
N ALA A 10 -21.66 -21.13 62.46
CA ALA A 10 -20.97 -19.93 61.96
C ALA A 10 -19.49 -20.20 61.59
N LEU A 11 -18.79 -21.07 62.33
CA LEU A 11 -17.41 -21.44 62.00
C LEU A 11 -17.33 -22.35 60.76
N ALA A 12 -18.30 -23.26 60.57
CA ALA A 12 -18.33 -24.13 59.39
C ALA A 12 -18.57 -23.34 58.10
N ALA A 13 -19.42 -22.32 58.13
CA ALA A 13 -19.68 -21.44 56.97
C ALA A 13 -18.45 -20.57 56.61
N ALA A 14 -17.69 -20.09 57.59
CA ALA A 14 -16.49 -19.29 57.35
C ALA A 14 -15.35 -20.09 56.68
N VAL A 15 -15.16 -21.36 57.05
CA VAL A 15 -14.14 -22.23 56.46
C VAL A 15 -14.48 -22.64 55.01
N LEU A 16 -15.76 -22.85 54.70
CA LEU A 16 -16.22 -23.15 53.34
C LEU A 16 -16.10 -21.94 52.39
N VAL A 17 -16.37 -20.72 52.88
CA VAL A 17 -16.19 -19.50 52.09
C VAL A 17 -14.72 -19.19 51.84
N ALA A 18 -13.84 -19.40 52.82
CA ALA A 18 -12.40 -19.22 52.67
C ALA A 18 -11.79 -20.18 51.63
N ARG A 19 -12.15 -21.47 51.68
CA ARG A 19 -11.69 -22.46 50.67
C ARG A 19 -12.21 -22.20 49.26
N SER A 20 -13.43 -21.65 49.13
CA SER A 20 -13.97 -21.26 47.82
C SER A 20 -13.27 -20.03 47.21
N ARG A 21 -12.76 -19.11 48.05
CA ARG A 21 -11.97 -17.96 47.61
C ARG A 21 -10.54 -18.34 47.24
N GLU A 22 -9.90 -19.25 47.98
CA GLU A 22 -8.59 -19.80 47.61
C GLU A 22 -8.64 -20.64 46.33
N ALA A 23 -9.73 -21.40 46.11
CA ALA A 23 -9.94 -22.14 44.87
C ALA A 23 -10.17 -21.20 43.67
N ARG A 24 -10.91 -20.09 43.84
CA ARG A 24 -11.08 -19.09 42.77
C ARG A 24 -9.83 -18.23 42.55
N ALA A 25 -9.07 -17.93 43.60
CA ALA A 25 -7.80 -17.21 43.49
C ALA A 25 -6.72 -18.08 42.82
N SER A 26 -6.69 -19.39 43.08
CA SER A 26 -5.78 -20.32 42.40
C SER A 26 -6.18 -20.57 40.95
N VAL A 27 -7.48 -20.65 40.62
CA VAL A 27 -7.94 -20.72 39.21
C VAL A 27 -7.69 -19.40 38.46
N ALA A 28 -7.85 -18.24 39.11
CA ALA A 28 -7.52 -16.94 38.51
C ALA A 28 -6.00 -16.71 38.37
N ALA A 29 -5.18 -17.19 39.32
CA ALA A 29 -3.73 -17.11 39.25
C ALA A 29 -3.14 -18.07 38.19
N VAL A 30 -3.76 -19.22 37.94
CA VAL A 30 -3.38 -20.13 36.85
C VAL A 30 -3.90 -19.64 35.49
N ALA A 31 -5.05 -18.95 35.44
CA ALA A 31 -5.55 -18.32 34.21
C ALA A 31 -4.77 -17.05 33.80
N GLY A 32 -3.97 -16.47 34.70
CA GLY A 32 -3.23 -15.22 34.48
C GLY A 32 -1.79 -15.39 33.95
N ALA A 33 -1.26 -16.61 33.82
CA ALA A 33 0.15 -16.80 33.50
C ALA A 33 0.41 -18.06 32.67
N GLN A 34 -0.03 -18.05 31.41
CA GLN A 34 0.67 -18.62 30.26
C GLN A 34 -0.19 -18.40 29.01
N ALA A 35 0.02 -17.28 28.32
CA ALA A 35 -0.27 -17.25 26.89
C ALA A 35 0.46 -18.45 26.28
N SER A 36 -0.24 -19.30 25.53
CA SER A 36 0.40 -20.48 24.97
C SER A 36 1.58 -20.03 24.11
N PRO A 37 2.68 -20.80 24.02
CA PRO A 37 3.80 -20.45 23.15
C PRO A 37 3.36 -20.11 21.70
N THR A 38 2.26 -20.72 21.26
CA THR A 38 1.55 -20.44 20.01
C THR A 38 0.95 -19.03 19.96
N ASP A 39 0.29 -18.57 21.03
CA ASP A 39 -0.33 -17.24 21.12
C ASP A 39 0.73 -16.14 21.11
N ALA A 40 1.83 -16.35 21.85
CA ALA A 40 2.96 -15.43 21.88
C ALA A 40 3.65 -15.33 20.49
N ARG A 41 3.81 -16.47 19.81
CA ARG A 41 4.35 -16.53 18.45
C ARG A 41 3.44 -15.85 17.43
N GLN A 42 2.13 -16.05 17.54
CA GLN A 42 1.13 -15.40 16.68
C GLN A 42 1.10 -13.89 16.90
N ALA A 43 1.13 -13.44 18.16
CA ALA A 43 1.21 -12.02 18.50
C ALA A 43 2.49 -11.38 17.93
N ALA A 44 3.64 -12.08 18.00
CA ALA A 44 4.89 -11.61 17.41
C ALA A 44 4.80 -11.49 15.88
N LEU A 45 4.19 -12.45 15.18
CA LEU A 45 3.97 -12.38 13.73
C LEU A 45 3.07 -11.20 13.33
N LEU A 46 1.99 -10.96 14.09
CA LEU A 46 1.07 -9.84 13.88
C LEU A 46 1.68 -8.47 14.23
N ALA A 47 2.76 -8.45 15.00
CA ALA A 47 3.50 -7.23 15.35
C ALA A 47 4.54 -6.84 14.31
N THR A 48 4.85 -7.71 13.34
CA THR A 48 5.83 -7.42 12.27
C THR A 48 5.41 -6.21 11.42
N PRO A 49 6.37 -5.44 10.87
CA PRO A 49 6.07 -4.32 9.98
C PRO A 49 5.20 -4.72 8.78
N GLN A 50 5.44 -5.90 8.21
CA GLN A 50 4.70 -6.42 7.05
C GLN A 50 3.24 -6.70 7.41
N ALA A 51 2.98 -7.29 8.58
CA ALA A 51 1.61 -7.53 9.05
C ALA A 51 0.86 -6.22 9.33
N ARG A 52 1.55 -5.19 9.84
CA ARG A 52 0.96 -3.85 10.02
C ARG A 52 0.61 -3.22 8.68
N ALA A 53 1.56 -3.13 7.75
CA ALA A 53 1.34 -2.58 6.42
C ALA A 53 0.18 -3.28 5.69
N TYR A 54 0.09 -4.61 5.80
CA TYR A 54 -1.04 -5.35 5.24
C TYR A 54 -2.37 -4.95 5.87
N ARG A 55 -2.46 -4.87 7.21
CA ARG A 55 -3.68 -4.44 7.91
C ARG A 55 -4.06 -3.00 7.56
N ASP A 56 -3.10 -2.10 7.52
CA ASP A 56 -3.32 -0.69 7.18
C ASP A 56 -3.89 -0.59 5.76
N ARG A 57 -3.36 -1.38 4.81
CA ARG A 57 -3.87 -1.46 3.45
C ARG A 57 -5.29 -2.02 3.36
N GLN A 58 -5.61 -3.07 4.14
CA GLN A 58 -6.98 -3.57 4.21
C GLN A 58 -7.93 -2.51 4.76
N HIS A 59 -7.51 -1.84 5.84
CA HIS A 59 -8.29 -0.80 6.48
C HIS A 59 -8.57 0.38 5.54
N PHE A 60 -7.56 0.87 4.82
CA PHE A 60 -7.72 1.90 3.80
C PHE A 60 -8.72 1.49 2.72
N ARG A 61 -8.58 0.28 2.16
CA ARG A 61 -9.50 -0.22 1.14
C ARG A 61 -10.93 -0.28 1.66
N ASP A 62 -11.12 -0.83 2.85
CA ASP A 62 -12.44 -0.99 3.44
C ASP A 62 -13.05 0.38 3.81
N GLN A 63 -12.25 1.36 4.22
CA GLN A 63 -12.69 2.74 4.42
C GLN A 63 -13.10 3.40 3.11
N ALA A 64 -12.29 3.30 2.06
CA ALA A 64 -12.59 3.86 0.75
C ALA A 64 -13.91 3.29 0.19
N GLN A 65 -14.06 1.96 0.22
CA GLN A 65 -15.27 1.29 -0.24
C GLN A 65 -16.52 1.72 0.55
N ARG A 66 -16.42 1.78 1.88
CA ARG A 66 -17.52 2.25 2.74
C ARG A 66 -17.89 3.70 2.43
N TYR A 67 -16.89 4.57 2.32
CA TYR A 67 -17.11 5.99 2.00
C TYR A 67 -17.86 6.14 0.68
N PHE A 68 -17.38 5.57 -0.42
CA PHE A 68 -18.03 5.75 -1.73
C PHE A 68 -19.42 5.12 -1.80
N ARG A 69 -19.66 4.03 -1.07
CA ARG A 69 -21.00 3.42 -0.98
C ARG A 69 -21.98 4.31 -0.22
N ASP A 70 -21.55 4.88 0.91
CA ASP A 70 -22.45 5.55 1.86
C ASP A 70 -22.47 7.07 1.69
N ALA A 71 -21.57 7.65 0.88
CA ALA A 71 -21.35 9.09 0.75
C ALA A 71 -22.63 9.88 0.49
N ALA A 72 -23.52 9.37 -0.38
CA ALA A 72 -24.77 10.06 -0.72
C ALA A 72 -25.73 10.21 0.47
N ALA A 73 -25.68 9.28 1.43
CA ALA A 73 -26.50 9.29 2.65
C ALA A 73 -25.90 10.15 3.78
N LEU A 74 -24.62 10.54 3.66
CA LEU A 74 -23.97 11.40 4.65
C LEU A 74 -24.42 12.85 4.52
N SER A 75 -24.46 13.56 5.66
CA SER A 75 -24.56 15.02 5.65
C SER A 75 -23.37 15.64 4.91
N ALA A 76 -23.55 16.84 4.36
CA ALA A 76 -22.48 17.52 3.62
C ALA A 76 -21.19 17.70 4.46
N ALA A 77 -21.34 18.01 5.75
CA ALA A 77 -20.21 18.18 6.67
C ALA A 77 -19.48 16.87 6.97
N GLU A 78 -20.20 15.76 7.14
CA GLU A 78 -19.59 14.44 7.34
C GLU A 78 -18.93 13.91 6.08
N ARG A 79 -19.59 14.09 4.94
CA ARG A 79 -19.06 13.70 3.63
C ARG A 79 -17.73 14.39 3.36
N MET A 80 -17.67 15.71 3.55
CA MET A 80 -16.45 16.48 3.35
C MET A 80 -15.33 16.04 4.31
N ARG A 81 -15.65 15.83 5.60
CA ARG A 81 -14.67 15.39 6.60
C ARG A 81 -14.08 14.02 6.27
N GLN A 82 -14.92 13.06 5.87
CA GLN A 82 -14.47 11.72 5.51
C GLN A 82 -13.69 11.73 4.18
N ALA A 83 -14.11 12.54 3.21
CA ALA A 83 -13.38 12.73 1.96
C ALA A 83 -11.96 13.26 2.20
N GLN A 84 -11.81 14.25 3.09
CA GLN A 84 -10.50 14.82 3.43
C GLN A 84 -9.58 13.81 4.10
N ALA A 85 -10.11 12.96 4.99
CA ALA A 85 -9.33 11.88 5.59
C ALA A 85 -8.88 10.87 4.52
N LEU A 86 -9.80 10.48 3.62
CA LEU A 86 -9.48 9.55 2.55
C LEU A 86 -8.46 10.13 1.55
N GLU A 87 -8.54 11.43 1.25
CA GLU A 87 -7.56 12.12 0.39
C GLU A 87 -6.15 12.10 1.01
N GLN A 88 -6.04 12.30 2.33
CA GLN A 88 -4.75 12.21 3.04
C GLN A 88 -4.16 10.80 2.97
N ASP A 89 -4.99 9.78 3.08
CA ASP A 89 -4.56 8.39 2.92
C ASP A 89 -4.10 8.12 1.48
N VAL A 90 -4.86 8.58 0.47
CA VAL A 90 -4.48 8.49 -0.94
C VAL A 90 -3.11 9.15 -1.18
N ASP A 91 -2.88 10.34 -0.64
CA ASP A 91 -1.59 11.04 -0.72
C ASP A 91 -0.46 10.25 -0.04
N ALA A 92 -0.73 9.57 1.07
CA ALA A 92 0.25 8.75 1.76
C ALA A 92 0.64 7.52 0.95
N TYR A 93 -0.34 6.77 0.44
CA TYR A 93 -0.10 5.55 -0.35
C TYR A 93 0.49 5.85 -1.73
N GLU A 94 0.13 6.97 -2.37
CA GLU A 94 0.76 7.40 -3.62
C GLU A 94 2.25 7.73 -3.40
N ARG A 95 2.58 8.47 -2.33
CA ARG A 95 3.98 8.79 -2.01
C ARG A 95 4.81 7.57 -1.64
N ALA A 96 4.19 6.57 -1.02
CA ALA A 96 4.83 5.29 -0.71
C ALA A 96 5.00 4.39 -1.94
N GLY A 97 4.41 4.73 -3.10
CA GLY A 97 4.40 3.89 -4.29
C GLY A 97 3.49 2.66 -4.17
N GLU A 98 2.57 2.66 -3.20
CA GLU A 98 1.64 1.56 -2.92
C GLU A 98 0.31 1.68 -3.67
N LEU A 99 0.05 2.86 -4.25
CA LEU A 99 -0.97 3.10 -5.27
C LEU A 99 -0.29 3.48 -6.58
N SER A 100 -0.78 2.89 -7.68
CA SER A 100 -0.41 3.32 -9.01
C SER A 100 -1.00 4.70 -9.32
N ALA A 101 -0.37 5.42 -10.24
CA ALA A 101 -0.87 6.72 -10.70
C ALA A 101 -2.32 6.65 -11.22
N GLY A 102 -2.68 5.54 -11.89
CA GLY A 102 -4.04 5.32 -12.38
C GLY A 102 -5.06 5.12 -11.27
N GLU A 103 -4.74 4.32 -10.25
CA GLU A 103 -5.60 4.11 -9.08
C GLU A 103 -5.81 5.41 -8.30
N THR A 104 -4.73 6.16 -8.05
CA THR A 104 -4.81 7.45 -7.37
C THR A 104 -5.71 8.43 -8.14
N MET A 105 -5.54 8.55 -9.46
CA MET A 105 -6.39 9.41 -10.27
C MET A 105 -7.87 9.01 -10.18
N LEU A 106 -8.20 7.72 -10.27
CA LEU A 106 -9.57 7.26 -10.15
C LEU A 106 -10.19 7.59 -8.79
N LEU A 107 -9.45 7.39 -7.71
CA LEU A 107 -9.90 7.71 -6.35
C LEU A 107 -10.16 9.21 -6.18
N ARG A 108 -9.24 10.07 -6.64
CA ARG A 108 -9.41 11.53 -6.57
C ARG A 108 -10.60 12.03 -7.40
N VAL A 109 -10.81 11.47 -8.60
CA VAL A 109 -12.01 11.77 -9.41
C VAL A 109 -13.28 11.38 -8.66
N ALA A 110 -13.32 10.18 -8.07
CA ALA A 110 -14.47 9.74 -7.30
C ALA A 110 -14.72 10.62 -6.07
N LEU A 111 -13.66 11.11 -5.41
CA LEU A 111 -13.76 12.04 -4.28
C LEU A 111 -14.36 13.39 -4.71
N ILE A 112 -13.92 13.93 -5.85
CA ILE A 112 -14.51 15.16 -6.44
C ILE A 112 -15.99 14.94 -6.71
N GLN A 113 -16.37 13.84 -7.37
CA GLN A 113 -17.76 13.52 -7.69
C GLN A 113 -18.63 13.37 -6.43
N ALA A 114 -18.07 12.81 -5.36
CA ALA A 114 -18.81 12.64 -4.10
C ALA A 114 -19.02 13.97 -3.35
N THR A 115 -18.07 14.90 -3.43
CA THR A 115 -18.03 16.11 -2.58
C THR A 115 -18.49 17.39 -3.26
N VAL A 116 -18.42 17.47 -4.59
CA VAL A 116 -18.77 18.65 -5.36
C VAL A 116 -20.17 18.45 -5.97
N PRO A 117 -21.19 19.23 -5.61
CA PRO A 117 -22.55 19.01 -6.10
C PRO A 117 -22.76 19.38 -7.57
N ASP A 118 -22.06 20.41 -8.04
CA ASP A 118 -22.22 20.94 -9.39
C ASP A 118 -21.36 20.20 -10.41
N GLN A 119 -21.96 19.74 -11.50
CA GLN A 119 -21.28 18.93 -12.51
C GLN A 119 -20.23 19.75 -13.28
N ALA A 120 -20.50 21.02 -13.58
CA ALA A 120 -19.54 21.87 -14.27
C ALA A 120 -18.29 22.10 -13.39
N GLU A 121 -18.49 22.32 -12.10
CA GLU A 121 -17.41 22.44 -11.12
C GLU A 121 -16.61 21.14 -10.97
N GLN A 122 -17.28 19.97 -10.95
CA GLN A 122 -16.58 18.68 -10.95
C GLN A 122 -15.63 18.57 -12.14
N MET A 123 -16.12 18.88 -13.36
CA MET A 123 -15.31 18.78 -14.57
C MET A 123 -14.12 19.74 -14.55
N ARG A 124 -14.31 20.99 -14.09
CA ARG A 124 -13.21 21.95 -13.92
C ARG A 124 -12.13 21.42 -12.96
N GLN A 125 -12.53 20.83 -11.83
CA GLN A 125 -11.58 20.30 -10.85
C GLN A 125 -10.82 19.07 -11.38
N VAL A 126 -11.52 18.16 -12.08
CA VAL A 126 -10.90 17.00 -12.73
C VAL A 126 -9.90 17.44 -13.81
N GLU A 127 -10.25 18.43 -14.63
CA GLU A 127 -9.36 18.97 -15.66
C GLU A 127 -8.12 19.66 -15.06
N ALA A 128 -8.31 20.47 -14.01
CA ALA A 128 -7.23 21.10 -13.28
C ALA A 128 -6.30 20.06 -12.63
N MET A 129 -6.85 18.97 -12.10
CA MET A 129 -6.08 17.84 -11.58
C MET A 129 -5.27 17.17 -12.69
N ALA A 130 -5.90 16.79 -13.81
CA ALA A 130 -5.23 16.15 -14.93
C ALA A 130 -4.08 17.02 -15.48
N THR A 131 -4.30 18.33 -15.58
CA THR A 131 -3.29 19.29 -16.04
C THR A 131 -2.08 19.32 -15.11
N ARG A 132 -2.29 19.35 -13.79
CA ARG A 132 -1.21 19.29 -12.80
C ARG A 132 -0.40 18.00 -12.90
N TYR A 133 -1.08 16.85 -13.03
CA TYR A 133 -0.41 15.56 -13.18
C TYR A 133 0.42 15.49 -14.47
N ARG A 134 -0.08 16.01 -15.58
CA ARG A 134 0.68 16.12 -16.84
C ARG A 134 1.94 16.96 -16.66
N ALA A 135 1.83 18.15 -16.06
CA ALA A 135 2.97 19.01 -15.82
C ALA A 135 4.06 18.34 -14.96
N ILE A 136 3.66 17.60 -13.91
CA ILE A 136 4.59 16.83 -13.07
C ILE A 136 5.25 15.70 -13.87
N ALA A 137 4.47 14.97 -14.68
CA ALA A 137 5.01 13.91 -15.53
C ALA A 137 6.01 14.44 -16.56
N ASP A 138 5.69 15.56 -17.21
CA ASP A 138 6.56 16.24 -18.18
C ASP A 138 7.86 16.71 -17.51
N GLN A 139 7.77 17.28 -16.30
CA GLN A 139 8.94 17.70 -15.54
C GLN A 139 9.84 16.50 -15.20
N ARG A 140 9.28 15.40 -14.71
CA ARG A 140 10.03 14.17 -14.38
C ARG A 140 10.69 13.58 -15.63
N ASN A 141 9.96 13.53 -16.75
CA ASN A 141 10.49 13.06 -18.02
C ASN A 141 11.64 13.96 -18.52
N ALA A 142 11.49 15.28 -18.43
CA ALA A 142 12.55 16.22 -18.81
C ALA A 142 13.80 16.07 -17.93
N GLN A 143 13.64 15.87 -16.63
CA GLN A 143 14.74 15.59 -15.70
C GLN A 143 15.45 14.28 -16.04
N TRP A 144 14.70 13.21 -16.29
CA TRP A 144 15.24 11.92 -16.69
C TRP A 144 16.00 12.02 -18.03
N LEU A 145 15.44 12.70 -19.04
CA LEU A 145 16.10 12.96 -20.32
C LEU A 145 17.37 13.81 -20.16
N ALA A 146 17.39 14.76 -19.22
CA ALA A 146 18.59 15.54 -18.92
C ALA A 146 19.67 14.67 -18.27
N GLN A 147 19.29 13.79 -17.34
CA GLN A 147 20.20 12.83 -16.73
C GLN A 147 20.80 11.88 -17.78
N GLN A 148 19.97 11.30 -18.66
CA GLN A 148 20.45 10.44 -19.74
C GLN A 148 21.41 11.16 -20.69
N ARG A 149 21.10 12.41 -21.07
CA ARG A 149 21.99 13.20 -21.93
C ARG A 149 23.35 13.46 -21.29
N ASN A 150 23.43 13.53 -19.97
CA ASN A 150 24.68 13.75 -19.24
C ASN A 150 25.39 12.45 -18.84
N ASP A 151 24.81 11.28 -19.09
CA ASP A 151 25.41 9.99 -18.77
C ASP A 151 26.42 9.56 -19.87
N PRO A 152 27.73 9.48 -19.58
CA PRO A 152 28.72 9.05 -20.56
C PRO A 152 28.51 7.62 -21.08
N ARG A 153 28.00 6.69 -20.25
CA ARG A 153 27.69 5.32 -20.69
C ARG A 153 26.57 5.34 -21.72
N PHE A 154 25.51 6.10 -21.44
CA PHE A 154 24.40 6.29 -22.38
C PHE A 154 24.88 6.91 -23.71
N GLN A 155 25.70 7.96 -23.67
CA GLN A 155 26.25 8.59 -24.87
C GLN A 155 27.09 7.62 -25.71
N SER A 156 27.99 6.87 -25.06
CA SER A 156 28.80 5.86 -25.75
C SER A 156 27.94 4.76 -26.39
N TYR A 157 26.89 4.30 -25.70
CA TYR A 157 25.93 3.33 -26.22
C TYR A 157 25.20 3.88 -27.46
N LYS A 158 24.71 5.13 -27.42
CA LYS A 158 24.02 5.75 -28.56
C LYS A 158 24.92 5.90 -29.78
N GLN A 159 26.20 6.19 -29.59
CA GLN A 159 27.18 6.21 -30.68
C GLN A 159 27.39 4.81 -31.28
N ARG A 160 27.52 3.76 -30.45
CA ARG A 160 27.61 2.38 -30.96
C ARG A 160 26.33 1.93 -31.64
N GLU A 161 25.16 2.27 -31.11
CA GLU A 161 23.87 1.98 -31.73
C GLU A 161 23.79 2.56 -33.15
N ALA A 162 24.17 3.84 -33.33
CA ALA A 162 24.20 4.47 -34.65
C ALA A 162 25.16 3.76 -35.62
N GLN A 163 26.33 3.33 -35.14
CA GLN A 163 27.29 2.58 -35.93
C GLN A 163 26.76 1.19 -36.32
N VAL A 164 26.12 0.48 -35.40
CA VAL A 164 25.47 -0.81 -35.68
C VAL A 164 24.39 -0.67 -36.75
N VAL A 165 23.53 0.35 -36.63
CA VAL A 165 22.47 0.60 -37.63
C VAL A 165 23.09 0.85 -39.01
N ALA A 166 24.14 1.68 -39.09
CA ALA A 166 24.84 1.94 -40.34
C ALA A 166 25.50 0.69 -40.92
N GLU A 167 26.18 -0.10 -40.09
CA GLU A 167 26.79 -1.38 -40.49
C GLU A 167 25.73 -2.35 -41.05
N VAL A 168 24.61 -2.53 -40.36
CA VAL A 168 23.54 -3.46 -40.77
C VAL A 168 22.82 -2.97 -42.04
N ALA A 169 22.63 -1.66 -42.19
CA ALA A 169 22.04 -1.07 -43.39
C ALA A 169 22.95 -1.26 -44.61
N ALA A 170 24.28 -1.18 -44.43
CA ALA A 170 25.26 -1.35 -45.50
C ALA A 170 25.46 -2.82 -45.93
N LEU A 171 24.99 -3.80 -45.15
CA LEU A 171 25.11 -5.21 -45.51
C LEU A 171 24.25 -5.56 -46.73
N SER A 172 24.92 -6.00 -47.81
CA SER A 172 24.27 -6.53 -49.00
C SER A 172 23.63 -7.91 -48.76
N LYS A 173 24.20 -8.71 -47.85
CA LYS A 173 23.69 -10.01 -47.42
C LYS A 173 23.74 -10.13 -45.90
N ILE A 174 22.62 -10.51 -45.28
CA ILE A 174 22.53 -10.68 -43.83
C ILE A 174 23.07 -12.06 -43.43
N PRO A 175 23.97 -12.14 -42.42
CA PRO A 175 24.50 -13.41 -41.93
C PRO A 175 23.41 -14.30 -41.30
N GLY A 176 23.65 -15.62 -41.30
CA GLY A 176 22.83 -16.56 -40.51
C GLY A 176 21.41 -16.80 -41.02
N GLY A 177 21.07 -16.36 -42.24
CA GLY A 177 19.73 -16.55 -42.82
C GLY A 177 18.63 -15.69 -42.18
N LEU A 178 19.01 -14.75 -41.30
CA LEU A 178 18.10 -13.83 -40.65
C LEU A 178 17.62 -12.75 -41.62
N THR A 179 16.44 -12.20 -41.34
CA THR A 179 16.04 -10.91 -41.91
C THR A 179 16.92 -9.79 -41.35
N ARG A 180 17.02 -8.67 -42.07
CA ARG A 180 17.80 -7.50 -41.64
C ARG A 180 17.35 -6.99 -40.26
N ASP A 181 16.04 -6.99 -40.00
CA ASP A 181 15.47 -6.48 -38.75
C ASP A 181 15.72 -7.42 -37.56
N GLU A 182 15.69 -8.73 -37.78
CA GLU A 182 16.08 -9.73 -36.76
C GLU A 182 17.56 -9.58 -36.41
N TYR A 183 18.42 -9.49 -37.43
CA TYR A 183 19.85 -9.30 -37.23
C TYR A 183 20.16 -7.98 -36.52
N LEU A 184 19.48 -6.89 -36.89
CA LEU A 184 19.61 -5.60 -36.21
C LEU A 184 19.20 -5.70 -34.74
N ARG A 185 18.04 -6.30 -34.43
CA ARG A 185 17.60 -6.48 -33.04
C ARG A 185 18.61 -7.27 -32.22
N GLN A 186 19.13 -8.38 -32.75
CA GLN A 186 20.14 -9.20 -32.08
C GLN A 186 21.43 -8.42 -31.81
N ARG A 187 21.92 -7.68 -32.82
CA ARG A 187 23.09 -6.81 -32.71
C ARG A 187 22.89 -5.74 -31.64
N LEU A 188 21.76 -5.03 -31.67
CA LEU A 188 21.45 -3.97 -30.69
C LEU A 188 21.30 -4.54 -29.27
N GLN A 189 20.71 -5.72 -29.12
CA GLN A 189 20.63 -6.40 -27.82
C GLN A 189 22.03 -6.71 -27.26
N THR A 190 22.94 -7.20 -28.10
CA THR A 190 24.33 -7.48 -27.70
C THR A 190 25.05 -6.21 -27.24
N GLU A 191 24.88 -5.10 -27.94
CA GLU A 191 25.48 -3.81 -27.56
C GLU A 191 24.89 -3.24 -26.27
N ARG A 192 23.57 -3.42 -26.02
CA ARG A 192 22.95 -3.05 -24.75
C ARG A 192 23.55 -3.83 -23.59
N GLU A 193 23.72 -5.13 -23.74
CA GLU A 193 24.33 -5.97 -22.72
C GLU A 193 25.78 -5.57 -22.43
N ARG A 194 26.55 -5.16 -23.45
CA ARG A 194 27.92 -4.66 -23.27
C ARG A 194 27.95 -3.33 -22.52
N ALA A 195 26.99 -2.44 -22.80
CA ALA A 195 26.94 -1.11 -22.19
C ALA A 195 26.53 -1.13 -20.70
N TYR A 196 25.70 -2.10 -20.29
CA TYR A 196 25.05 -2.13 -18.97
C TYR A 196 25.33 -3.37 -18.11
N ARG A 197 26.21 -4.29 -18.54
CA ARG A 197 26.88 -5.22 -17.62
C ARG A 197 27.86 -4.48 -16.70
#